data_AF-A0A3R6LLS8-F1
#
_entry.id   AF-A0A3R6LLS8-F1
#
_cell.length_a   1.000
_cell.length_b   1.000
_cell.length_c   1.000
_cell.angle_alpha   90.00
_cell.angle_beta   90.00
_cell.angle_gamma   90.00
#
_symmetry.space_group_name_H-M   'P 1'
#
loop_
_entity.id
_entity.type
_entity.pdbx_description
1 polymer ?
#
loop_
_entity_poly.entity_id
_entity_poly.type
_entity_poly.pdbx_seq_one_letter_code
_entity_poly.pdbx_strand_id
1 'polypeptide(L)'
;MPEAKFHQKIAWFNFICCLMVIWTHSGNADLFFPELGQDAPWWHFQYPVMQEILRVDIPCFIMLSAYLFYRNFTMKRLGEKLNKRLHSLLVPYLLWNTIYYVAYVAASRIPGLQTIANRTDLVITTSGAWQAITKYTFNPVFWFMYQIILLVLLAPVLYLFLKNIWTGAAFLLVLLVALFKGVALPELNLDA
;
A
#
# COMPACT_ATOMS: atom_id res chain seq x y z
N MET A 1 -0.30 -28.52 8.87
CA MET A 1 0.42 -28.43 7.57
C MET A 1 1.90 -28.16 7.88
N PRO A 2 2.86 -28.81 7.21
CA PRO A 2 4.28 -28.54 7.40
C PRO A 2 4.64 -27.08 7.08
N GLU A 3 5.59 -26.50 7.81
CA GLU A 3 5.95 -25.07 7.71
C GLU A 3 6.48 -24.71 6.31
N ALA A 4 7.26 -25.58 5.67
CA ALA A 4 7.72 -25.37 4.30
C ALA A 4 6.56 -25.25 3.30
N LYS A 5 5.55 -26.11 3.41
CA LYS A 5 4.34 -26.08 2.57
C LYS A 5 3.50 -24.83 2.84
N PHE A 6 3.49 -24.34 4.08
CA PHE A 6 2.86 -23.06 4.41
C PHE A 6 3.57 -21.91 3.69
N HIS A 7 4.89 -21.78 3.84
CA HIS A 7 5.67 -20.69 3.22
C HIS A 7 5.55 -20.70 1.70
N GLN A 8 5.54 -21.88 1.06
CA GLN A 8 5.35 -21.99 -0.38
C GLN A 8 4.00 -21.44 -0.83
N LYS A 9 2.91 -21.71 -0.10
CA LYS A 9 1.59 -21.15 -0.41
C LYS A 9 1.58 -19.63 -0.28
N ILE A 10 2.22 -19.09 0.75
CA ILE A 10 2.33 -17.64 0.95
C ILE A 10 3.15 -16.99 -0.17
N ALA A 11 4.23 -17.64 -0.61
CA ALA A 11 5.05 -17.16 -1.72
C ALA A 11 4.26 -17.10 -3.03
N TRP A 12 3.48 -18.15 -3.35
CA TRP A 12 2.61 -18.15 -4.53
C TRP A 12 1.51 -17.09 -4.45
N PHE A 13 0.88 -16.95 -3.28
CA PHE A 13 -0.14 -15.92 -3.08
C PHE A 13 0.43 -14.52 -3.29
N ASN A 14 1.59 -14.22 -2.69
CA ASN A 14 2.30 -12.97 -2.89
C ASN A 14 2.67 -12.75 -4.36
N PHE A 15 3.18 -13.78 -5.03
CA PHE A 15 3.55 -13.69 -6.44
C PHE A 15 2.35 -13.31 -7.31
N ILE A 16 1.19 -13.92 -7.09
CA ILE A 16 -0.05 -13.59 -7.80
C ILE A 16 -0.47 -12.14 -7.52
N CYS A 17 -0.51 -11.71 -6.26
CA CYS A 17 -0.84 -10.32 -5.93
C CYS A 17 0.15 -9.32 -6.54
N CYS A 18 1.45 -9.65 -6.61
CA CYS A 18 2.43 -8.80 -7.29
C CYS A 18 2.13 -8.65 -8.80
N LEU A 19 1.70 -9.73 -9.47
CA LEU A 19 1.31 -9.65 -10.88
C LEU A 19 0.07 -8.75 -11.08
N MET A 20 -0.89 -8.80 -10.15
CA MET A 20 -2.08 -7.93 -10.16
C MET A 20 -1.70 -6.45 -10.01
N VAL A 21 -0.78 -6.12 -9.09
CA VAL A 21 -0.26 -4.76 -8.90
C VAL A 21 0.43 -4.27 -10.18
N ILE A 22 1.31 -5.09 -10.76
CA ILE A 22 2.05 -4.74 -11.98
C ILE A 22 1.08 -4.43 -13.11
N TRP A 23 0.04 -5.25 -13.30
CA TRP A 23 -0.98 -5.00 -14.33
C TRP A 23 -1.75 -3.70 -14.08
N THR A 24 -2.17 -3.44 -12.84
CA THR A 24 -2.94 -2.25 -12.48
C THR A 24 -2.16 -0.95 -12.77
N HIS A 25 -0.83 -1.00 -12.73
CA HIS A 25 0.03 0.16 -12.93
C HIS A 25 0.77 0.21 -14.27
N SER A 26 0.67 -0.82 -15.11
CA SER A 26 1.44 -0.86 -16.36
C SER A 26 0.93 0.12 -17.42
N GLY A 27 -0.35 0.49 -17.37
CA GLY A 27 -0.92 1.43 -18.35
C GLY A 27 -0.88 0.90 -19.80
N ASN A 28 -0.88 -0.42 -20.00
CA ASN A 28 -0.57 -1.06 -21.29
C ASN A 28 -1.43 -0.55 -22.46
N ALA A 29 -2.73 -0.32 -22.25
CA ALA A 29 -3.65 0.18 -23.27
C ALA A 29 -3.21 1.55 -23.80
N ASP A 30 -2.83 2.47 -22.91
CA ASP A 30 -2.36 3.81 -23.30
C ASP A 30 -0.95 3.75 -23.91
N LEU A 31 -0.12 2.82 -23.44
CA LEU A 31 1.26 2.68 -23.93
C LEU A 31 1.34 2.07 -25.34
N PHE A 32 0.57 1.01 -25.61
CA PHE A 32 0.65 0.26 -26.86
C PHE A 32 -0.41 0.66 -27.89
N PHE A 33 -1.53 1.26 -27.45
CA PHE A 33 -2.63 1.66 -28.33
C PHE A 33 -3.11 3.11 -28.11
N PRO A 34 -2.20 4.10 -28.06
CA PRO A 34 -2.56 5.48 -27.72
C PRO A 34 -3.58 6.11 -28.68
N GLU A 35 -3.55 5.73 -29.96
CA GLU A 35 -4.41 6.30 -31.00
C GLU A 35 -5.86 5.79 -30.97
N LEU A 36 -6.10 4.62 -30.36
CA LEU A 36 -7.45 4.04 -30.30
C LEU A 36 -8.35 4.71 -29.24
N GLY A 37 -7.75 5.46 -28.32
CA GLY A 37 -8.48 6.21 -27.29
C GLY A 37 -9.28 5.33 -26.33
N GLN A 38 -10.21 5.95 -25.61
CA GLN A 38 -10.99 5.29 -24.55
C GLN A 38 -12.09 4.36 -25.08
N ASP A 39 -12.49 4.50 -26.34
CA ASP A 39 -13.51 3.66 -26.98
C ASP A 39 -12.95 2.29 -27.42
N ALA A 40 -11.63 2.09 -27.29
CA ALA A 40 -10.97 0.86 -27.66
C ALA A 40 -11.39 -0.31 -26.75
N PRO A 41 -11.66 -1.51 -27.28
CA PRO A 41 -11.95 -2.69 -26.46
C PRO A 41 -10.86 -2.99 -25.43
N TRP A 42 -9.59 -2.74 -25.77
CA TRP A 42 -8.44 -2.95 -24.88
C TRP A 42 -8.40 -1.98 -23.71
N TRP A 43 -8.83 -0.73 -23.92
CA TRP A 43 -8.94 0.26 -22.87
C TRP A 43 -10.02 -0.14 -21.87
N HIS A 44 -11.20 -0.55 -22.36
CA HIS A 44 -12.27 -1.08 -21.52
C HIS A 44 -11.90 -2.37 -20.79
N PHE A 45 -11.14 -3.25 -21.44
CA PHE A 45 -10.66 -4.47 -20.80
C PHE A 45 -9.68 -4.17 -19.65
N GLN A 46 -8.73 -3.25 -19.85
CA GLN A 46 -7.73 -2.94 -18.83
C GLN A 46 -8.32 -2.15 -17.66
N TYR A 47 -9.07 -1.10 -17.93
CA TYR A 47 -9.52 -0.17 -16.90
C TYR A 47 -10.81 -0.66 -16.23
N PRO A 48 -12.01 -0.54 -16.81
CA PRO A 48 -13.23 -0.89 -16.08
C PRO A 48 -13.37 -2.39 -15.75
N VAL A 49 -12.84 -3.31 -16.56
CA VAL A 49 -12.97 -4.76 -16.27
C VAL A 49 -11.86 -5.23 -15.34
N MET A 50 -10.60 -5.14 -15.77
CA MET A 50 -9.50 -5.71 -15.01
C MET A 50 -9.17 -4.91 -13.76
N GLN A 51 -9.30 -3.59 -13.76
CA GLN A 51 -9.00 -2.80 -12.56
C GLN A 51 -9.95 -3.14 -11.40
N GLU A 52 -11.23 -3.40 -11.65
CA GLU A 52 -12.18 -3.80 -10.60
C GLU A 52 -11.86 -5.18 -10.01
N ILE A 53 -11.36 -6.10 -10.83
CA ILE A 53 -10.98 -7.45 -10.37
C ILE A 53 -9.65 -7.40 -9.62
N LEU A 54 -8.67 -6.69 -10.17
CA LEU A 54 -7.28 -6.78 -9.73
C LEU A 54 -6.98 -5.89 -8.52
N ARG A 55 -7.78 -4.85 -8.25
CA ARG A 55 -7.70 -4.01 -7.03
C ARG A 55 -7.80 -4.77 -5.70
N VAL A 56 -8.22 -6.04 -5.74
CA VAL A 56 -8.26 -6.92 -4.55
C VAL A 56 -6.85 -7.25 -4.02
N ASP A 57 -5.81 -7.02 -4.83
CA ASP A 57 -4.41 -7.23 -4.50
C ASP A 57 -3.95 -6.50 -3.22
N ILE A 58 -4.35 -5.23 -3.04
CA ILE A 58 -3.98 -4.42 -1.88
C ILE A 58 -4.62 -4.94 -0.58
N PRO A 59 -5.95 -5.15 -0.50
CA PRO A 59 -6.58 -5.81 0.64
C PRO A 59 -5.95 -7.19 0.93
N CYS A 60 -5.59 -7.95 -0.11
CA CYS A 60 -4.90 -9.23 0.04
C CYS A 60 -3.54 -9.09 0.75
N PHE A 61 -2.72 -8.12 0.37
CA PHE A 61 -1.45 -7.85 1.04
C PHE A 61 -1.63 -7.39 2.49
N ILE A 62 -2.62 -6.53 2.76
CA ILE A 62 -2.93 -6.05 4.12
C ILE A 62 -3.41 -7.22 5.00
N MET A 63 -4.33 -8.04 4.48
CA MET A 63 -4.83 -9.24 5.19
C MET A 63 -3.71 -10.23 5.47
N LEU A 64 -2.86 -10.52 4.48
CA LEU A 64 -1.74 -11.42 4.67
C LEU A 64 -0.73 -10.88 5.70
N SER A 65 -0.43 -9.58 5.63
CA SER A 65 0.40 -8.89 6.61
C SER A 65 -0.14 -9.06 8.03
N ALA A 66 -1.43 -8.79 8.24
CA ALA A 66 -2.09 -8.93 9.52
C ALA A 66 -2.08 -10.40 10.00
N TYR A 67 -2.43 -11.35 9.13
CA TYR A 67 -2.43 -12.77 9.46
C TYR A 67 -1.05 -13.26 9.92
N LEU A 68 0.02 -12.91 9.19
CA LEU A 68 1.38 -13.29 9.57
C LEU A 68 1.83 -12.61 10.87
N PHE A 69 1.40 -11.37 11.11
CA PHE A 69 1.67 -10.67 12.37
C PHE A 69 0.98 -11.36 13.55
N TYR A 70 -0.30 -11.72 13.44
CA TYR A 70 -1.06 -12.33 14.53
C TYR A 70 -0.88 -13.85 14.67
N ARG A 71 -0.34 -14.53 13.65
CA ARG A 71 -0.02 -15.96 13.74
C ARG A 71 0.94 -16.23 14.91
N ASN A 72 0.51 -17.08 15.84
CA ASN A 72 1.24 -17.41 17.07
C ASN A 72 1.60 -16.18 17.93
N PHE A 73 0.75 -15.14 17.89
CA PHE A 73 0.94 -13.91 18.66
C PHE A 73 0.58 -14.09 20.14
N THR A 74 1.41 -13.52 21.00
CA THR A 74 1.14 -13.31 22.42
C THR A 74 1.71 -11.96 22.83
N MET A 75 1.18 -11.36 23.90
CA MET A 75 1.70 -10.07 24.39
C MET A 75 3.19 -10.11 24.75
N LYS A 76 3.70 -11.26 25.18
CA LYS A 76 5.14 -11.46 25.45
C LYS A 76 6.01 -11.31 24.21
N ARG A 77 5.46 -11.59 23.02
CA ARG A 77 6.15 -11.50 21.72
C ARG A 77 5.88 -10.19 20.97
N LEU A 78 5.13 -9.26 21.56
CA LEU A 78 4.73 -8.01 20.91
C LEU A 78 5.96 -7.21 20.43
N GLY A 79 6.92 -6.95 21.32
CA GLY A 79 8.12 -6.19 20.98
C GLY A 79 8.95 -6.84 19.87
N GLU A 80 9.13 -8.17 19.94
CA GLU A 80 9.86 -8.92 18.92
C GLU A 80 9.18 -8.83 17.54
N LYS A 81 7.86 -9.02 17.49
CA LYS A 81 7.08 -8.96 16.24
C LYS A 81 7.00 -7.55 15.68
N LEU A 82 6.79 -6.53 16.53
CA LEU A 82 6.81 -5.13 16.13
C LEU A 82 8.16 -4.77 15.53
N ASN A 83 9.27 -5.07 16.22
CA ASN A 83 10.60 -4.72 15.73
C ASN A 83 10.90 -5.39 14.38
N LYS A 84 10.65 -6.69 14.25
CA LYS A 84 10.87 -7.42 12.99
C LYS A 84 10.04 -6.83 11.84
N ARG A 85 8.76 -6.55 12.09
CA ARG A 85 7.84 -6.08 11.06
C ARG A 85 8.08 -4.62 10.70
N LEU A 86 8.28 -3.75 11.68
CA LEU A 86 8.61 -2.34 11.45
C LEU A 86 9.94 -2.21 10.74
N HIS A 87 10.97 -2.98 11.10
CA HIS A 87 12.23 -2.97 10.37
C HIS A 87 12.04 -3.39 8.91
N SER A 88 11.31 -4.48 8.64
CA SER A 88 11.10 -4.94 7.26
C SER A 88 10.20 -4.04 6.43
N LEU A 89 9.42 -3.13 7.03
CA LEU A 89 8.54 -2.19 6.34
C LEU A 89 9.16 -0.78 6.25
N LEU A 90 9.60 -0.21 7.39
CA LEU A 90 10.11 1.15 7.46
C LEU A 90 11.41 1.33 6.68
N VAL A 91 12.32 0.35 6.72
CA VAL A 91 13.59 0.44 6.00
C VAL A 91 13.36 0.61 4.49
N PRO A 92 12.67 -0.30 3.79
CA PRO A 92 12.41 -0.10 2.37
C PRO A 92 11.49 1.09 2.09
N TYR A 93 10.50 1.37 2.95
CA TYR A 93 9.61 2.53 2.80
C TYR A 93 10.37 3.85 2.81
N LEU A 94 11.18 4.10 3.84
CA LEU A 94 11.93 5.35 3.97
C LEU A 94 13.02 5.45 2.90
N LEU A 95 13.70 4.34 2.59
CA LEU A 95 14.73 4.31 1.55
C LEU A 95 14.16 4.72 0.19
N TRP A 96 13.09 4.07 -0.25
CA TRP A 96 12.52 4.35 -1.56
C TRP A 96 11.86 5.72 -1.65
N ASN A 97 11.14 6.16 -0.62
CA ASN A 97 10.59 7.53 -0.61
C ASN A 97 11.70 8.58 -0.67
N THR A 98 12.83 8.35 0.00
CA THR A 98 14.00 9.23 -0.08
C THR A 98 14.60 9.22 -1.48
N ILE A 99 14.82 8.04 -2.08
CA ILE A 99 15.34 7.90 -3.44
C ILE A 99 14.43 8.62 -4.44
N TYR A 100 13.11 8.41 -4.37
CA TYR A 100 12.14 9.07 -5.23
C TYR A 100 12.17 10.59 -5.08
N TYR A 101 12.18 11.08 -3.84
CA TYR A 101 12.26 12.52 -3.58
C TYR A 101 13.54 13.13 -4.15
N VAL A 102 14.69 12.52 -3.91
CA VAL A 102 15.99 12.98 -4.45
C VAL A 102 15.98 12.93 -5.98
N ALA A 103 15.41 11.89 -6.59
CA ALA A 103 15.29 11.78 -8.04
C ALA A 103 14.43 12.92 -8.62
N TYR A 104 13.29 13.24 -8.01
CA TYR A 104 12.44 14.37 -8.41
C TYR A 104 13.15 15.71 -8.23
N VAL A 105 13.87 15.90 -7.12
CA VAL A 105 14.70 17.08 -6.89
C VAL A 105 15.76 17.20 -7.98
N ALA A 106 16.51 16.15 -8.28
CA ALA A 106 17.54 16.17 -9.31
C ALA A 106 16.95 16.46 -10.71
N ALA A 107 15.85 15.79 -11.07
CA ALA A 107 15.16 16.02 -12.34
C ALA A 107 14.66 17.47 -12.48
N SER A 108 14.20 18.09 -11.39
CA SER A 108 13.77 19.49 -11.37
C SER A 108 14.91 20.51 -11.60
N ARG A 109 16.18 20.08 -11.55
CA ARG A 109 17.35 20.97 -11.74
C ARG A 109 18.06 20.78 -13.07
N ILE A 110 17.70 19.76 -13.84
CA ILE A 110 18.30 19.46 -15.14
C ILE A 110 17.39 20.01 -16.25
N PRO A 111 17.86 20.96 -17.07
CA PRO A 111 17.11 21.44 -18.23
C PRO A 111 16.72 20.29 -19.15
N GLY A 112 15.45 20.21 -19.55
CA GLY A 112 14.88 19.11 -20.33
C GLY A 112 14.20 18.02 -19.48
N LEU A 113 14.78 17.62 -18.34
CA LEU A 113 14.13 16.70 -17.41
C LEU A 113 13.01 17.37 -16.59
N GLN A 114 13.11 18.69 -16.37
CA GLN A 114 12.07 19.49 -15.72
C GLN A 114 10.70 19.36 -16.41
N THR A 115 10.70 19.36 -17.74
CA THR A 115 9.49 19.27 -18.57
C THR A 115 8.90 17.85 -18.54
N ILE A 116 9.76 16.84 -18.51
CA ILE A 116 9.36 15.41 -18.44
C ILE A 116 8.82 15.07 -17.05
N ALA A 117 9.44 15.60 -15.99
CA ALA A 117 9.01 15.38 -14.62
C ALA A 117 7.72 16.16 -14.27
N ASN A 118 7.25 17.05 -15.14
CA ASN A 118 6.07 17.91 -14.96
C ASN A 118 6.08 18.65 -13.60
N ARG A 119 7.26 19.04 -13.14
CA ARG A 119 7.53 19.65 -11.83
C ARG A 119 8.64 20.69 -11.96
N THR A 120 8.32 21.79 -12.64
CA THR A 120 9.25 22.89 -12.93
C THR A 120 9.51 23.79 -11.71
N ASP A 121 8.70 23.69 -10.66
CA ASP A 121 8.63 24.62 -9.53
C ASP A 121 8.83 23.95 -8.17
N LEU A 122 9.54 22.82 -8.10
CA LEU A 122 9.76 22.11 -6.85
C LEU A 122 10.57 22.94 -5.83
N VAL A 123 9.87 23.56 -4.88
CA VAL A 123 10.49 24.29 -3.76
C VAL A 123 10.96 23.30 -2.71
N ILE A 124 12.29 23.24 -2.53
CA ILE A 124 12.90 22.39 -1.50
C ILE A 124 12.74 23.08 -0.16
N THR A 125 11.91 22.49 0.70
CA THR A 125 11.75 22.89 2.10
C THR A 125 12.03 21.69 3.00
N THR A 126 12.45 21.94 4.23
CA THR A 126 12.65 20.88 5.23
C THR A 126 11.33 20.15 5.54
N SER A 127 10.22 20.89 5.63
CA SER A 127 8.87 20.34 5.80
C SER A 127 8.42 19.53 4.58
N GLY A 128 8.69 20.00 3.37
CA GLY A 128 8.38 19.29 2.13
C GLY A 128 9.18 17.99 2.00
N ALA A 129 10.47 18.01 2.32
CA ALA A 129 11.30 16.81 2.36
C ALA A 129 10.81 15.80 3.41
N TRP A 130 10.40 16.29 4.59
CA TRP A 130 9.82 15.43 5.63
C TRP A 130 8.54 14.75 5.15
N GLN A 131 7.61 15.51 4.55
CA GLN A 131 6.37 14.95 4.00
C GLN A 131 6.65 13.98 2.85
N ALA A 132 7.58 14.30 1.96
CA ALA A 132 8.00 13.43 0.86
C ALA A 132 8.47 12.06 1.36
N ILE A 133 9.30 12.05 2.40
CA ILE A 133 9.91 10.84 2.95
C ILE A 133 8.91 10.05 3.80
N THR A 134 8.09 10.73 4.61
CA THR A 134 7.24 10.08 5.63
C THR A 134 5.81 9.84 5.19
N LYS A 135 5.27 10.67 4.29
CA LYS A 135 3.88 10.63 3.78
C LYS A 135 3.81 10.35 2.28
N TYR A 136 4.83 9.71 1.72
CA TYR A 136 4.83 9.19 0.35
C TYR A 136 4.39 10.18 -0.75
N THR A 137 4.58 11.49 -0.52
CA THR A 137 4.00 12.56 -1.35
C THR A 137 4.46 12.50 -2.82
N PHE A 138 5.67 12.00 -3.06
CA PHE A 138 6.25 11.83 -4.40
C PHE A 138 6.20 10.38 -4.91
N ASN A 139 5.71 9.44 -4.11
CA ASN A 139 5.60 8.03 -4.47
C ASN A 139 4.23 7.50 -4.00
N PRO A 140 3.14 7.89 -4.70
CA PRO A 140 1.78 7.56 -4.26
C PRO A 140 1.53 6.06 -4.18
N VAL A 141 2.26 5.23 -4.95
CA VAL A 141 2.13 3.75 -4.92
C VAL A 141 2.40 3.18 -3.53
N PHE A 142 3.20 3.85 -2.70
CA PHE A 142 3.59 3.35 -1.38
C PHE A 142 2.55 3.60 -0.28
N TRP A 143 1.40 4.20 -0.63
CA TRP A 143 0.30 4.46 0.30
C TRP A 143 -0.14 3.21 1.07
N PHE A 144 -0.24 2.04 0.42
CA PHE A 144 -0.68 0.82 1.10
C PHE A 144 0.36 0.33 2.11
N MET A 145 1.67 0.48 1.83
CA MET A 145 2.72 0.12 2.77
C MET A 145 2.67 1.05 4.00
N TYR A 146 2.37 2.33 3.79
CA TYR A 146 2.08 3.26 4.88
C TYR A 146 0.88 2.79 5.72
N GLN A 147 -0.23 2.37 5.10
CA GLN A 147 -1.36 1.78 5.83
C GLN A 147 -0.95 0.55 6.64
N ILE A 148 -0.14 -0.35 6.09
CA ILE A 148 0.37 -1.52 6.82
C ILE A 148 1.21 -1.09 8.03
N ILE A 149 2.09 -0.08 7.89
CA ILE A 149 2.89 0.43 9.01
C ILE A 149 1.98 0.93 10.13
N LEU A 150 0.96 1.73 9.81
CA LEU A 150 -0.01 2.21 10.79
C LEU A 150 -0.75 1.05 11.47
N LEU A 151 -1.21 0.06 10.70
CA LEU A 151 -1.91 -1.11 11.24
C LEU A 151 -0.99 -1.97 12.13
N VAL A 152 0.30 -2.08 11.81
CA VAL A 152 1.29 -2.75 12.67
C VAL A 152 1.48 -2.00 13.98
N LEU A 153 1.56 -0.68 13.95
CA LEU A 153 1.64 0.15 15.15
C LEU A 153 0.36 0.07 16.00
N LEU A 154 -0.80 -0.02 15.36
CA LEU A 154 -2.10 -0.20 16.01
C LEU A 154 -2.37 -1.63 16.47
N ALA A 155 -1.56 -2.60 16.05
CA ALA A 155 -1.78 -4.01 16.33
C ALA A 155 -2.02 -4.37 17.82
N PRO A 156 -1.30 -3.83 18.82
CA PRO A 156 -1.59 -4.13 20.22
C PRO A 156 -2.98 -3.66 20.65
N VAL A 157 -3.47 -2.54 20.13
CA VAL A 157 -4.80 -2.00 20.40
C VAL A 157 -5.86 -2.83 19.68
N LEU A 158 -5.64 -3.12 18.40
CA LEU A 158 -6.53 -3.97 17.59
C LEU A 158 -6.68 -5.36 18.21
N TYR A 159 -5.62 -5.92 18.78
CA TYR A 159 -5.67 -7.21 19.46
C TYR A 159 -6.70 -7.25 20.61
N LEU A 160 -6.90 -6.15 21.34
CA LEU A 160 -7.88 -6.09 22.44
C LEU A 160 -9.31 -6.34 21.93
N PHE A 161 -9.63 -5.83 20.74
CA PHE A 161 -10.93 -5.99 20.11
C PHE A 161 -11.03 -7.31 19.33
N LEU A 162 -9.96 -7.73 18.67
CA LEU A 162 -9.98 -8.88 17.75
C LEU A 162 -9.75 -10.23 18.44
N LYS A 163 -9.36 -10.25 19.72
CA LYS A 163 -9.14 -11.50 20.47
C LYS A 163 -10.42 -12.32 20.66
N ASN A 164 -11.58 -11.67 20.73
CA ASN A 164 -12.88 -12.33 20.89
C ASN A 164 -13.75 -12.06 19.65
N ILE A 165 -14.45 -13.10 19.19
CA ILE A 165 -15.30 -13.03 18.00
C ILE A 165 -16.41 -11.99 18.12
N TRP A 166 -16.98 -11.78 19.31
CA TRP A 166 -18.07 -10.82 19.53
C TRP A 166 -17.57 -9.39 19.48
N THR A 167 -16.47 -9.09 20.17
CA THR A 167 -15.85 -7.77 20.12
C THR A 167 -15.27 -7.47 18.75
N GLY A 168 -14.76 -8.49 18.05
CA GLY A 168 -14.29 -8.39 16.68
C GLY A 168 -15.43 -8.12 15.69
N ALA A 169 -16.55 -8.82 15.83
CA ALA A 169 -17.74 -8.59 15.00
C ALA A 169 -18.35 -7.20 15.25
N ALA A 170 -18.43 -6.76 16.52
CA ALA A 170 -18.87 -5.42 16.86
C ALA A 170 -17.93 -4.35 16.28
N PHE A 171 -16.62 -4.55 16.37
CA PHE A 171 -15.63 -3.66 15.77
C PHE A 171 -15.78 -3.59 14.25
N LEU A 172 -15.93 -4.75 13.58
CA LEU A 172 -16.18 -4.81 12.13
C LEU A 172 -17.47 -4.06 11.75
N LEU A 173 -18.55 -4.24 12.51
CA LEU A 173 -19.81 -3.54 12.27
C LEU A 173 -19.64 -2.01 12.39
N VAL A 174 -18.89 -1.54 13.39
CA VAL A 174 -18.58 -0.11 13.54
C VAL A 174 -17.80 0.41 12.34
N LEU A 175 -16.79 -0.33 11.86
CA LEU A 175 -16.04 0.04 10.65
C LEU A 175 -16.92 0.09 9.41
N LEU A 176 -17.80 -0.90 9.23
CA LEU A 176 -18.74 -0.93 8.11
C LEU A 176 -19.71 0.26 8.15
N VAL A 177 -20.26 0.59 9.32
CA VAL A 177 -21.14 1.76 9.48
C VAL A 177 -20.38 3.06 9.20
N ALA A 178 -19.13 3.17 9.65
CA ALA A 178 -18.28 4.34 9.39
C ALA A 178 -18.02 4.50 7.89
N LEU A 179 -17.72 3.40 7.18
CA LEU A 179 -17.57 3.35 5.73
C LEU A 179 -18.84 3.79 5.01
N PHE A 180 -19.99 3.21 5.36
CA PHE A 180 -21.28 3.59 4.76
C PHE A 180 -21.64 5.06 4.99
N LYS A 181 -21.19 5.66 6.10
CA LYS A 181 -21.39 7.09 6.40
C LYS A 181 -20.32 8.00 5.79
N GLY A 182 -19.35 7.45 5.05
CA GLY A 182 -18.26 8.23 4.45
C GLY A 182 -17.34 8.87 5.48
N VAL A 183 -17.19 8.26 6.66
CA VAL A 183 -16.27 8.77 7.69
C VAL A 183 -14.83 8.63 7.20
N ALA A 184 -14.15 9.75 6.99
CA ALA A 184 -12.73 9.76 6.66
C ALA A 184 -11.90 9.85 7.95
N LEU A 185 -10.97 8.92 8.14
CA LEU A 185 -9.96 9.04 9.18
C LEU A 185 -8.73 9.80 8.63
N PRO A 186 -8.00 10.57 9.46
CA PRO A 186 -6.96 11.46 8.95
C PRO A 186 -5.78 10.77 8.25
N GLU A 187 -5.33 9.62 8.77
CA GLU A 187 -4.14 8.91 8.25
C GLU A 187 -4.44 7.46 7.87
N LEU A 188 -5.53 6.89 8.37
CA LEU A 188 -5.93 5.51 8.11
C LEU A 188 -7.00 5.49 7.04
N ASN A 189 -6.81 4.68 6.01
CA ASN A 189 -7.83 4.50 5.01
C ASN A 189 -8.74 3.31 5.39
N LEU A 190 -10.04 3.57 5.46
CA LEU A 190 -11.03 2.56 5.85
C LEU A 190 -11.41 1.62 4.71
N ASP A 191 -11.27 2.05 3.46
CA ASP A 191 -11.57 1.26 2.27
C ASP A 191 -10.36 0.50 1.70
N ALA A 192 -9.24 0.53 2.44
CA ALA A 192 -7.98 -0.13 2.11
C ALA A 192 -7.97 -1.65 2.33
#